data_AF-A0A921JDE8-F1
#
_entry.id   AF-A0A921JDE8-F1
#
_cell.length_a   1.000
_cell.length_b   1.000
_cell.length_c   1.000
_cell.angle_alpha   90.00
_cell.angle_beta   90.00
_cell.angle_gamma   90.00
#
_symmetry.space_group_name_H-M   'P 1'
#
loop_
_entity.id
_entity.type
_entity.pdbx_description
1 polymer ?
#
loop_
_entity_poly.entity_id
_entity_poly.type
_entity_poly.pdbx_seq_one_letter_code
_entity_poly.pdbx_strand_id
1 'polypeptide(L)' 'MSSLEDSLASAAREGRQARYRGDPATANPHPEDSDAHAVWQRAWEMPDGEAAEREAPDGRL' A
#
# COMPACT_ATOMS: atom_id res chain seq x y z
N MET A 1 -4.45 14.42 -13.85
CA MET A 1 -5.30 14.06 -12.69
C MET A 1 -4.48 13.12 -11.82
N SER A 2 -3.43 13.61 -11.13
CA SER A 2 -2.42 12.74 -10.49
C SER A 2 -2.50 12.70 -8.96
N SER A 3 -3.26 13.59 -8.33
CA SER A 3 -3.25 13.79 -6.87
C SER A 3 -3.83 12.63 -6.06
N LEU A 4 -4.75 11.84 -6.63
CA LEU A 4 -5.41 10.75 -5.91
C LEU A 4 -4.61 9.45 -5.98
N GLU A 5 -4.08 9.12 -7.16
CA GLU A 5 -3.26 7.92 -7.39
C GLU A 5 -1.93 8.00 -6.61
N ASP A 6 -1.29 9.18 -6.59
CA ASP A 6 -0.11 9.43 -5.76
C ASP A 6 -0.42 9.28 -4.26
N SER A 7 -1.61 9.69 -3.82
CA SER A 7 -2.04 9.55 -2.43
C SER A 7 -2.24 8.09 -2.04
N LEU A 8 -2.83 7.26 -2.91
CA LEU A 8 -3.01 5.82 -2.65
C LEU A 8 -1.68 5.05 -2.68
N ALA A 9 -0.79 5.37 -3.62
CA ALA A 9 0.55 4.78 -3.66
C ALA A 9 1.35 5.12 -2.40
N SER A 10 1.21 6.36 -1.90
CA SER A 10 1.84 6.78 -0.65
C SER A 10 1.24 6.05 0.57
N ALA A 11 -0.09 5.89 0.63
CA ALA A 11 -0.77 5.11 1.67
C ALA A 11 -0.30 3.64 1.70
N ALA A 12 -0.16 3.01 0.54
CA ALA A 12 0.38 1.65 0.44
C ALA A 12 1.82 1.56 0.96
N ARG A 13 2.67 2.54 0.62
CA ARG A 13 4.05 2.58 1.11
C ARG A 13 4.10 2.77 2.63
N GLU A 14 3.27 3.64 3.17
CA GLU A 14 3.16 3.86 4.62
C GLU A 14 2.71 2.60 5.36
N GLY A 15 1.70 1.88 4.86
CA GLY A 15 1.23 0.63 5.47
C GLY A 15 2.33 -0.42 5.60
N ARG A 16 3.13 -0.60 4.53
CA ARG A 16 4.30 -1.49 4.57
C ARG A 16 5.31 -1.07 5.63
N GLN A 17 5.65 0.23 5.65
CA GLN A 17 6.63 0.76 6.62
C GLN A 17 6.16 0.62 8.06
N ALA A 18 4.87 0.88 8.33
CA ALA A 18 4.28 0.70 9.64
C ALA A 18 4.42 -0.74 10.13
N ARG A 19 4.13 -1.73 9.27
CA ARG A 19 4.37 -3.14 9.60
C ARG A 19 5.85 -3.44 9.87
N TYR A 20 6.75 -2.98 9.02
CA TYR A 20 8.20 -3.19 9.22
C TYR A 20 8.72 -2.56 10.51
N ARG A 21 8.13 -1.46 10.98
CA ARG A 21 8.43 -0.85 12.29
C ARG A 21 7.83 -1.61 13.47
N GLY A 22 6.86 -2.51 13.23
CA GLY A 22 6.11 -3.21 14.27
C GLY A 22 4.90 -2.41 14.79
N ASP A 23 4.47 -1.38 14.07
CA ASP A 23 3.26 -0.62 14.42
C ASP A 23 2.01 -1.50 14.27
N PRO A 24 1.02 -1.40 15.17
CA PRO A 24 -0.24 -2.13 15.03
C PRO A 24 -1.06 -1.60 13.85
N ALA A 25 -1.96 -2.41 13.28
CA ALA A 25 -2.86 -1.97 12.21
C ALA A 25 -3.74 -0.76 12.62
N THR A 26 -4.05 -0.61 13.90
CA THR A 26 -4.78 0.55 14.44
C THR A 26 -4.00 1.86 14.36
N ALA A 27 -2.73 1.84 13.96
CA ALA A 27 -1.92 3.03 13.69
C ALA A 27 -2.19 3.65 12.31
N ASN A 28 -3.11 3.08 11.53
CA ASN A 28 -3.54 3.63 10.24
C ASN A 28 -4.05 5.08 10.43
N PRO A 29 -3.41 6.09 9.81
CA PRO A 29 -3.80 7.49 9.99
C PRO A 29 -5.00 7.89 9.13
N HIS A 30 -5.44 7.04 8.20
CA HIS A 30 -6.50 7.37 7.26
C HIS A 30 -7.90 7.03 7.84
N PRO A 31 -8.95 7.80 7.51
CA PRO A 31 -10.32 7.50 7.93
C PRO A 31 -10.80 6.14 7.42
N GLU A 32 -11.48 5.35 8.26
CA GLU A 32 -11.90 3.97 7.96
C GLU A 32 -12.71 3.83 6.66
N ASP A 33 -13.53 4.84 6.33
CA ASP A 33 -14.37 4.86 5.12
C ASP A 33 -13.62 5.30 3.84
N SER A 34 -12.31 5.51 3.91
CA SER A 34 -11.52 6.01 2.78
C SER A 34 -10.75 4.93 2.03
N ASP A 35 -10.59 5.10 0.73
CA ASP A 35 -9.76 4.22 -0.11
C ASP A 35 -8.30 4.16 0.40
N ALA A 36 -7.78 5.27 0.91
CA ALA A 36 -6.45 5.34 1.49
C ALA A 36 -6.32 4.43 2.73
N HIS A 37 -7.36 4.34 3.57
CA HIS A 37 -7.38 3.42 4.70
C HIS A 37 -7.35 1.97 4.25
N ALA A 38 -8.20 1.59 3.29
CA ALA A 38 -8.22 0.24 2.74
C ALA A 38 -6.87 -0.15 2.09
N VAL A 39 -6.26 0.77 1.35
CA VAL A 39 -4.96 0.54 0.69
C VAL A 39 -3.82 0.43 1.70
N TRP A 40 -3.77 1.31 2.70
CA TRP A 40 -2.80 1.24 3.80
C TRP A 40 -2.94 -0.08 4.56
N GLN A 41 -4.17 -0.45 4.93
CA GLN A 41 -4.48 -1.66 5.70
C GLN A 41 -4.04 -2.91 4.94
N ARG A 42 -4.39 -3.01 3.65
CA ARG A 42 -3.99 -4.12 2.80
C ARG A 42 -2.47 -4.23 2.68
N ALA A 43 -1.78 -3.10 2.54
CA ALA A 43 -0.33 -3.05 2.44
C ALA A 43 0.37 -3.35 3.77
N TRP A 44 -0.26 -3.03 4.90
CA TRP A 44 0.18 -3.49 6.22
C TRP A 44 -0.03 -5.00 6.36
N GLU A 45 -1.18 -5.56 5.99
CA GLU A 45 -1.46 -7.01 6.12
C GLU A 45 -0.58 -7.87 5.18
N MET A 46 -0.35 -7.40 3.95
CA MET A 46 0.41 -8.09 2.92
C MET A 46 1.51 -7.18 2.35
N PRO A 47 2.65 -7.03 3.07
CA PRO A 47 3.69 -6.06 2.70
C PRO A 47 4.51 -6.45 1.47
N ASP A 48 4.60 -7.74 1.13
CA ASP A 48 5.38 -8.24 -0.01
C ASP A 48 4.63 -8.20 -1.34
N GLY A 49 3.36 -7.79 -1.32
CA GLY A 49 2.58 -7.48 -2.53
C GLY A 49 2.65 -8.55 -3.63
N GLU A 50 1.78 -9.55 -3.57
CA GLU A 50 1.42 -10.36 -4.76
C GLU A 50 0.84 -9.52 -5.93
N ALA A 51 0.78 -8.19 -5.80
CA ALA A 51 0.33 -7.26 -6.83
C ALA A 51 1.47 -6.56 -7.61
N ALA A 52 2.73 -6.64 -7.19
CA ALA A 52 3.83 -5.93 -7.86
C ALA A 52 4.65 -6.78 -8.85
N GLU A 53 4.57 -8.12 -8.79
CA GLU A 53 5.40 -9.00 -9.63
C GLU A 53 4.69 -9.60 -10.85
N ARG A 54 3.38 -9.35 -11.05
CA ARG A 54 2.64 -9.92 -12.20
C ARG A 54 2.56 -9.04 -13.44
N GLU A 55 3.14 -7.84 -13.44
CA GLU A 55 3.20 -6.98 -14.62
C GLU A 55 4.57 -6.30 -14.77
N ALA A 56 5.65 -7.07 -14.67
CA ALA A 56 6.79 -6.79 -15.52
C ALA A 56 6.61 -7.67 -16.77
N PRO A 57 6.13 -7.15 -17.93
CA PRO A 57 6.23 -7.92 -19.15
C PRO A 57 7.72 -8.19 -19.40
N ASP A 58 8.03 -9.48 -19.42
CA ASP A 58 9.31 -10.06 -19.79
C ASP A 58 10.02 -9.21 -20.85
N GLY A 59 11.02 -8.45 -20.40
CA GLY A 59 12.05 -7.94 -21.28
C GLY A 59 12.97 -9.08 -21.67
N ARG A 60 12.48 -9.98 -22.53
CA ARG A 60 13.29 -10.97 -23.25
C ARG A 60 12.61 -11.30 -24.58
N LEU A 61 13.12 -10.71 -25.65
CA LEU A 61 13.62 -11.38 -26.87
C LEU A 61 14.37 -10.38 -27.74
#